data_AF-A0A7C5MVG1-F1
#
_entry.id   AF-A0A7C5MVG1-F1
#
_cell.length_a   1.000
_cell.length_b   1.000
_cell.length_c   1.000
_cell.angle_alpha   90.00
_cell.angle_beta   90.00
_cell.angle_gamma   90.00
#
_symmetry.space_group_name_H-M   'P 1'
#
loop_
_entity.id
_entity.type
_entity.pdbx_description
1 polymer ?
#
loop_
_entity_poly.entity_id
_entity_poly.type
_entity_poly.pdbx_seq_one_letter_code
_entity_poly.pdbx_strand_id
1 'polypeptide(L)'
;TDDVPVSNLGQIKDNWDLSVMRSTEVVRLLVENGVPNTQVIPAGRGEFIPKVAEKTTEARSANRRTEIIISPKLDVLFDLIGQN
;
A
#
# COMPACT_ATOMS: atom_id res chain seq x y z
N THR A 1 7.22 -3.74 -2.17
CA THR A 1 8.69 -3.64 -2.28
C THR A 1 9.10 -4.37 -3.55
N ASP A 2 10.38 -4.50 -3.88
CA ASP A 2 10.84 -5.35 -4.99
C ASP A 2 11.36 -6.71 -4.49
N ASP A 3 11.89 -7.54 -5.39
CA ASP A 3 12.33 -8.91 -5.11
C ASP A 3 13.67 -9.01 -4.37
N VAL A 4 14.34 -7.89 -4.11
CA VAL A 4 15.64 -7.89 -3.45
C VAL A 4 15.39 -7.94 -1.94
N PRO A 5 15.97 -8.93 -1.22
CA PRO A 5 15.86 -8.97 0.23
C PRO A 5 16.42 -7.69 0.85
N VAL A 6 15.65 -7.11 1.76
CA VAL A 6 16.16 -5.99 2.55
C VAL A 6 17.24 -6.48 3.49
N SER A 7 18.36 -5.77 3.51
CA SER A 7 19.47 -6.01 4.42
C SER A 7 19.85 -4.69 5.08
N ASN A 8 20.39 -4.77 6.30
CA ASN A 8 21.01 -3.63 7.00
C ASN A 8 20.05 -2.48 7.39
N LEU A 9 18.77 -2.78 7.63
CA LEU A 9 17.77 -1.79 8.07
C LEU A 9 17.40 -1.90 9.56
N GLY A 10 18.30 -2.43 10.38
CA GLY A 10 18.09 -2.55 11.83
C GLY A 10 16.96 -3.54 12.17
N GLN A 11 15.86 -3.03 12.73
CA GLN A 11 14.73 -3.83 13.21
C GLN A 11 13.81 -4.37 12.10
N ILE A 12 14.02 -3.95 10.86
CA ILE A 12 13.24 -4.43 9.70
C ILE A 12 13.75 -5.81 9.31
N LYS A 13 12.93 -6.85 9.46
CA LYS A 13 13.35 -8.24 9.22
C LYS A 13 13.34 -8.60 7.75
N ASP A 14 12.35 -8.10 7.01
CA ASP A 14 12.13 -8.45 5.63
C ASP A 14 11.35 -7.37 4.87
N ASN A 15 11.04 -7.68 3.61
CA ASN A 15 10.28 -6.83 2.72
C ASN A 15 8.82 -6.66 3.18
N TRP A 16 8.27 -7.61 3.93
CA TRP A 16 6.96 -7.50 4.55
C TRP A 16 6.95 -6.34 5.54
N ASP A 17 7.86 -6.37 6.52
CA ASP A 17 8.04 -5.32 7.51
C ASP A 17 8.25 -3.95 6.84
N LEU A 18 9.16 -3.87 5.85
CA LEU A 18 9.45 -2.63 5.15
C LEU A 18 8.21 -2.07 4.43
N SER A 19 7.43 -2.95 3.79
CA SER A 19 6.24 -2.53 3.04
C SER A 19 5.15 -1.97 3.97
N VAL A 20 4.91 -2.59 5.13
CA VAL A 20 3.95 -2.12 6.12
C VAL A 20 4.41 -0.79 6.71
N MET A 21 5.69 -0.67 7.11
CA MET A 21 6.22 0.57 7.68
C MET A 21 6.12 1.76 6.72
N ARG A 22 6.44 1.56 5.42
CA ARG A 22 6.28 2.61 4.40
C ARG A 22 4.82 3.00 4.21
N SER A 23 3.89 2.04 4.21
CA SER A 23 2.45 2.33 4.10
C SER A 23 1.94 3.12 5.31
N THR A 24 2.39 2.77 6.53
CA THR A 24 2.06 3.51 7.76
C THR A 24 2.50 4.96 7.70
N GLU A 25 3.68 5.25 7.16
CA GLU A 25 4.16 6.63 7.03
C GLU A 25 3.28 7.46 6.07
N VAL A 26 2.84 6.88 4.96
CA VAL A 26 1.88 7.54 4.06
C VAL A 26 0.55 7.79 4.76
N VAL A 27 0.04 6.84 5.55
CA VAL A 27 -1.19 7.03 6.32
C VAL A 27 -1.04 8.15 7.35
N ARG A 28 0.10 8.25 8.04
CA ARG A 28 0.36 9.37 8.97
C ARG A 28 0.30 10.71 8.25
N LEU A 29 0.97 10.83 7.11
CA LEU A 29 0.92 12.04 6.28
C LEU A 29 -0.52 12.38 5.86
N LEU A 30 -1.33 11.41 5.46
CA LEU A 30 -2.74 11.63 5.10
C LEU A 30 -3.56 12.12 6.30
N VAL A 31 -3.37 11.52 7.47
CA VAL A 31 -4.06 11.92 8.71
C VAL A 31 -3.66 13.32 9.14
N GLU A 32 -2.37 13.66 9.08
CA GLU A 32 -1.85 15.01 9.33
C GLU A 32 -2.45 16.05 8.38
N ASN A 33 -2.81 15.65 7.16
CA ASN A 33 -3.48 16.49 6.16
C ASN A 33 -5.01 16.40 6.20
N GLY A 34 -5.60 15.85 7.28
CA GLY A 34 -7.03 15.94 7.57
C GLY A 34 -7.87 14.73 7.16
N VAL A 35 -7.26 13.65 6.67
CA VAL A 35 -8.00 12.39 6.44
C VAL A 35 -8.35 11.74 7.79
N PRO A 36 -9.61 11.41 8.09
CA PRO A 36 -9.96 10.78 9.36
C PRO A 36 -9.26 9.43 9.54
N ASN A 37 -8.66 9.20 10.70
CA ASN A 37 -7.97 7.94 11.02
C ASN A 37 -8.88 6.69 10.91
N THR A 38 -10.20 6.87 11.04
CA THR A 38 -11.19 5.79 10.88
C THR A 38 -11.48 5.42 9.42
N GLN A 39 -10.96 6.17 8.44
CA GLN A 39 -11.20 5.96 7.01
C GLN A 39 -9.96 5.44 6.25
N VAL A 40 -8.84 5.24 6.95
CA VAL A 40 -7.57 4.82 6.34
C VAL A 40 -6.97 3.64 7.09
N ILE A 41 -6.40 2.70 6.35
CA ILE A 41 -5.76 1.50 6.90
C ILE A 41 -4.44 1.31 6.15
N PRO A 42 -3.28 1.27 6.85
CA PRO A 42 -2.03 0.92 6.21
C PRO A 42 -1.96 -0.59 5.98
N ALA A 43 -1.37 -1.00 4.86
CA ALA A 43 -1.18 -2.41 4.51
C ALA A 43 0.13 -2.62 3.75
N GLY A 44 0.77 -3.76 4.00
CA GLY A 44 1.97 -4.20 3.30
C GLY A 44 1.74 -5.52 2.58
N ARG A 45 2.45 -5.74 1.47
CA ARG A 45 2.39 -6.97 0.66
C ARG A 45 3.76 -7.55 0.32
N GLY A 46 4.84 -6.97 0.86
CA GLY A 46 6.21 -7.35 0.50
C GLY A 46 6.46 -7.28 -1.01
N GLU A 47 7.20 -8.27 -1.51
CA GLU A 47 7.52 -8.49 -2.92
C GLU A 47 6.48 -9.31 -3.69
N PHE A 48 5.45 -9.83 -3.02
CA PHE A 48 4.61 -10.91 -3.54
C PHE A 48 3.55 -10.47 -4.57
N ILE A 49 3.37 -9.15 -4.79
CA ILE A 49 2.49 -8.61 -5.84
C ILE A 49 3.29 -7.62 -6.72
N PRO A 50 4.21 -8.12 -7.56
CA PRO A 50 4.94 -7.28 -8.49
C PRO A 50 4.00 -6.77 -9.60
N LYS A 51 4.23 -5.53 -10.03
CA LYS A 51 3.57 -4.95 -11.22
C LYS A 51 4.20 -5.49 -12.51
N VAL A 52 5.51 -5.69 -12.47
CA VAL A 52 6.36 -6.13 -13.59
C VAL A 52 7.15 -7.34 -13.10
N ALA A 53 7.05 -8.47 -13.79
CA ALA A 53 7.59 -9.74 -13.32
C ALA A 53 9.11 -9.88 -13.53
N GLU A 54 9.65 -9.07 -14.44
CA GLU A 54 11.05 -9.01 -14.80
C GLU A 54 11.92 -8.55 -13.62
N LYS A 55 13.19 -8.97 -13.64
CA LYS A 55 14.17 -8.68 -12.58
C LYS A 55 15.20 -7.62 -12.99
N THR A 56 14.83 -6.74 -13.92
CA THR A 56 15.68 -5.62 -14.34
C THR A 56 15.63 -4.48 -13.32
N THR A 57 16.59 -3.55 -13.41
CA THR A 57 16.62 -2.36 -12.54
C THR A 57 15.34 -1.53 -12.70
N GLU A 58 14.85 -1.41 -13.93
CA GLU A 58 13.65 -0.68 -14.30
C GLU A 58 12.40 -1.34 -13.72
N ALA A 59 12.29 -2.66 -13.84
CA ALA A 59 11.18 -3.44 -13.29
C ALA A 59 11.13 -3.37 -11.76
N ARG A 60 12.29 -3.49 -11.09
CA ARG A 60 12.41 -3.31 -9.63
C ARG A 60 11.98 -1.92 -9.20
N SER A 61 12.40 -0.89 -9.94
CA SER A 61 11.96 0.50 -9.69
C SER A 61 10.44 0.64 -9.79
N ALA A 62 9.83 0.07 -10.83
CA ALA A 62 8.38 0.07 -11.00
C ALA A 62 7.64 -0.72 -9.90
N ASN A 63 8.26 -1.77 -9.36
CA ASN A 63 7.68 -2.59 -8.29
C ASN A 63 7.74 -1.92 -6.91
N ARG A 64 8.73 -1.07 -6.64
CA ARG A 64 8.82 -0.25 -5.41
C ARG A 64 7.81 0.90 -5.43
N ARG A 65 6.54 0.58 -5.17
CA ARG A 65 5.40 1.52 -5.20
C ARG A 65 4.52 1.43 -3.95
N THR A 66 3.72 2.48 -3.73
CA THR A 66 2.60 2.52 -2.79
C THR A 66 1.33 2.77 -3.57
N GLU A 67 0.28 2.00 -3.31
CA GLU A 67 -1.04 2.14 -3.94
C GLU A 67 -2.06 2.62 -2.90
N ILE A 68 -2.92 3.55 -3.29
CA ILE A 68 -4.04 4.03 -2.47
C ILE A 68 -5.33 3.54 -3.13
N ILE A 69 -6.06 2.66 -2.44
CA ILE A 69 -7.31 2.10 -2.92
C ILE A 69 -8.46 2.84 -2.24
N ILE A 70 -9.21 3.61 -3.02
CA ILE A 70 -10.39 4.34 -2.53
C ILE A 70 -11.60 3.43 -2.74
N SER A 71 -12.18 2.97 -1.64
CA SER A 71 -13.42 2.16 -1.69
C SER A 71 -14.63 3.06 -1.42
N PRO A 72 -15.67 3.02 -2.25
CA PRO A 72 -16.89 3.77 -2.00
C PRO A 72 -17.64 3.21 -0.79
N LYS A 73 -18.53 4.03 -0.22
CA LYS A 73 -19.54 3.58 0.73
C LYS A 73 -20.52 2.65 0.01
N LEU A 74 -20.39 1.35 0.26
CA LEU A 74 -21.16 0.33 -0.43
C LEU A 74 -22.65 0.43 -0.12
N ASP A 75 -23.02 0.77 1.10
CA ASP A 75 -24.39 1.08 1.51
C ASP A 75 -25.03 2.15 0.62
N VAL A 76 -24.37 3.30 0.46
CA VAL A 76 -24.84 4.38 -0.42
C VAL A 76 -24.90 3.92 -1.88
N LEU A 77 -23.93 3.13 -2.32
CA LEU A 77 -23.93 2.58 -3.68
C LEU A 77 -25.12 1.65 -3.92
N PHE A 78 -25.44 0.77 -2.95
CA PHE A 78 -26.58 -0.14 -3.03
C PHE A 78 -27.92 0.61 -3.05
N ASP A 79 -28.05 1.69 -2.26
CA ASP A 79 -29.24 2.55 -2.29
C ASP A 79 -29.45 3.21 -3.65
N LEU A 80 -28.38 3.65 -4.31
CA LEU A 80 -28.44 4.30 -5.63
C LEU A 80 -28.85 3.34 -6.76
N ILE A 81 -28.42 2.08 -6.69
CA ILE A 81 -28.75 1.08 -7.73
C ILE A 81 -30.09 0.38 -7.48
N GLY A 82 -30.54 0.28 -6.22
CA GLY A 82 -31.81 -0.32 -5.83
C GLY A 82 -33.04 0.60 -5.97
N GLN A 83 -32.84 1.88 -6.30
CA GLN A 83 -33.91 2.85 -6.57
C GLN A 83 -34.44 2.82 -8.03
N ASN A 84 -34.25 1.72 -8.76
CA ASN A 84 -34.94 1.46 -10.03
C ASN A 84 -35.85 0.23 -9.91
#